data_AF-A0AAU7DTQ0-F1
#
_entry.id   AF-A0AAU7DTQ0-F1
#
_cell.length_a   1.000
_cell.length_b   1.000
_cell.length_c   1.000
_cell.angle_alpha   90.00
_cell.angle_beta   90.00
_cell.angle_gamma   90.00
#
_symmetry.space_group_name_H-M   'P 1'
#
loop_
_entity.id
_entity.type
_entity.pdbx_description
1 polymer ?
#
loop_
_entity_poly.entity_id
_entity_poly.type
_entity_poly.pdbx_seq_one_letter_code
_entity_poly.pdbx_strand_id
1 'polypeptide(L)'
;MVAAAPQRAQAQVAVQIGPPPECPYGYFDYPPYDCAPYGYYGPEWFSGGIFIGAGPWYHGRERFWGHVDNRFDRNDGWHGDYPRRGEHYDEHRRPGHVENFRGNEMRDGHGHSNLGAQHEHGGHGEHGH
;
A
#
# COMPACT_ATOMS: atom_id res chain seq x y z
N MET A 1 -10.40 9.18 -50.08
CA MET A 1 -9.29 9.06 -49.10
C MET A 1 -9.91 8.79 -47.75
N VAL A 2 -9.62 7.65 -47.10
CA VAL A 2 -10.19 7.29 -45.79
C VAL A 2 -9.16 7.65 -44.72
N ALA A 3 -9.51 8.59 -43.83
CA ALA A 3 -8.67 8.95 -42.69
C ALA A 3 -8.88 7.92 -41.56
N ALA A 4 -7.80 7.26 -41.13
CA ALA A 4 -7.82 6.37 -39.96
C ALA A 4 -7.74 7.20 -38.68
N ALA A 5 -8.71 7.04 -37.78
CA ALA A 5 -8.68 7.66 -36.46
C ALA A 5 -7.68 6.93 -35.54
N PRO A 6 -6.97 7.63 -34.63
CA PRO A 6 -6.04 6.99 -33.71
C PRO A 6 -6.83 6.15 -32.69
N GLN A 7 -6.52 4.86 -32.65
CA GLN A 7 -7.04 3.93 -31.66
C GLN A 7 -6.28 4.17 -30.35
N ARG A 8 -6.95 4.68 -29.32
CA ARG A 8 -6.33 4.76 -27.98
C ARG A 8 -6.17 3.34 -27.44
N ALA A 9 -4.97 2.79 -27.53
CA ALA A 9 -4.62 1.53 -26.89
C ALA A 9 -4.71 1.72 -25.36
N GLN A 10 -5.63 1.02 -24.71
CA GLN A 10 -5.63 0.88 -23.26
C GLN A 10 -4.53 -0.11 -22.90
N ALA A 11 -3.55 0.33 -22.10
CA ALA A 11 -2.50 -0.55 -21.62
C ALA A 11 -3.06 -1.40 -20.47
N GLN A 12 -3.25 -2.70 -20.72
CA GLN A 12 -3.51 -3.67 -19.67
C GLN A 12 -2.19 -3.94 -18.92
N VAL A 13 -2.04 -3.38 -17.72
CA VAL A 13 -0.93 -3.73 -16.82
C VAL A 13 -1.29 -5.05 -16.13
N ALA A 14 -0.76 -6.16 -16.64
CA ALA A 14 -0.80 -7.44 -15.93
C ALA A 14 0.21 -7.38 -14.77
N VAL A 15 -0.28 -7.27 -13.53
CA VAL A 15 0.57 -7.37 -12.34
C VAL A 15 0.81 -8.86 -12.07
N GLN A 16 1.95 -9.37 -12.56
CA GLN A 16 2.43 -10.69 -12.14
C GLN A 16 2.83 -10.59 -10.67
N ILE A 17 2.05 -11.20 -9.78
CA ILE A 17 2.36 -11.26 -8.35
C ILE A 17 3.51 -12.25 -8.17
N GLY A 18 4.73 -11.69 -8.20
CA GLY A 18 5.99 -12.40 -7.95
C GLY A 18 6.29 -12.54 -6.45
N PRO A 19 7.56 -12.73 -6.04
CA PRO A 19 7.94 -12.63 -4.64
C PRO A 19 7.60 -11.26 -4.04
N PRO A 20 7.47 -11.14 -2.70
CA PRO A 20 7.18 -9.87 -2.06
C PRO A 20 8.26 -8.83 -2.38
N PRO A 21 7.89 -7.53 -2.50
CA PRO A 21 8.86 -6.46 -2.67
C PRO A 21 9.86 -6.41 -1.51
N GLU A 22 11.15 -6.34 -1.84
CA GLU A 22 12.21 -6.10 -0.87
C GLU A 22 12.31 -4.62 -0.56
N CYS A 23 11.69 -4.18 0.53
CA CYS A 23 11.63 -2.78 0.95
C CYS A 23 12.03 -2.63 2.42
N PRO A 24 12.75 -1.55 2.80
CA PRO A 24 13.31 -1.42 4.14
C PRO A 24 12.26 -1.32 5.25
N TYR A 25 11.09 -0.74 4.95
CA TYR A 25 10.00 -0.50 5.92
C TYR A 25 8.70 -1.22 5.56
N GLY A 26 8.77 -2.18 4.64
CA GLY A 26 7.60 -2.78 4.00
C GLY A 26 7.15 -2.03 2.76
N TYR A 27 6.00 -2.44 2.22
CA TYR A 27 5.42 -1.96 0.97
C TYR A 27 3.93 -1.73 1.15
N PHE A 28 3.34 -0.85 0.34
CA PHE A 28 1.90 -0.57 0.39
C PHE A 28 1.06 -1.83 0.18
N ASP A 29 -0.09 -1.92 0.85
CA ASP A 29 -1.01 -3.06 0.75
C ASP A 29 -1.78 -3.14 -0.59
N TYR A 30 -1.56 -2.20 -1.49
CA TYR A 30 -2.21 -2.09 -2.79
C TYR A 30 -1.21 -2.05 -3.97
N PRO A 31 -1.61 -2.49 -5.19
CA PRO A 31 -0.77 -2.40 -6.38
C PRO A 31 -0.35 -0.96 -6.72
N PRO A 32 0.91 -0.73 -7.15
CA PRO A 32 1.90 -1.71 -7.59
C PRO A 32 2.81 -2.27 -6.48
N TYR A 33 2.40 -2.14 -5.20
CA TYR A 33 3.17 -2.57 -4.03
C TYR A 33 4.53 -1.86 -3.96
N ASP A 34 4.50 -0.54 -4.09
CA ASP A 34 5.69 0.30 -3.92
C ASP A 34 6.16 0.31 -2.47
N CYS A 35 7.44 0.61 -2.25
CA CYS A 35 7.99 0.64 -0.90
C CYS A 35 7.37 1.77 -0.09
N ALA A 36 6.87 1.43 1.09
CA ALA A 36 6.29 2.38 2.02
C ALA A 36 7.42 3.12 2.77
N PRO A 37 7.26 4.41 3.07
CA PRO A 37 8.25 5.16 3.84
C PRO A 37 8.19 4.77 5.32
N TYR A 38 9.26 5.10 6.03
CA TYR A 38 9.30 4.97 7.47
C TYR A 38 8.17 5.78 8.12
N GLY A 39 7.42 5.14 9.02
CA GLY A 39 6.28 5.77 9.71
C GLY A 39 4.91 5.49 9.08
N TYR A 40 4.83 4.87 7.90
CA TYR A 40 3.54 4.45 7.33
C TYR A 40 2.92 3.31 8.13
N TYR A 41 3.68 2.25 8.42
CA TYR A 41 3.21 1.12 9.21
C TYR A 41 3.50 1.32 10.71
N GLY A 42 2.50 0.99 11.54
CA GLY A 42 2.65 0.92 12.99
C GLY A 42 3.49 -0.29 13.44
N PRO A 43 3.96 -0.30 14.71
CA PRO A 43 4.77 -1.39 15.26
C PRO A 43 4.14 -2.78 15.13
N GLU A 44 2.81 -2.87 15.08
CA GLU A 44 2.06 -4.13 14.99
C GLU A 44 2.37 -4.92 13.72
N TRP A 45 2.78 -4.24 12.65
CA TRP A 45 3.16 -4.84 11.36
C TRP A 45 4.56 -5.44 11.36
N PHE A 46 5.30 -5.33 12.47
CA PHE A 46 6.66 -5.81 12.59
C PHE A 46 6.77 -6.84 13.71
N SER A 47 7.44 -7.95 13.42
CA SER A 47 7.78 -8.98 14.39
C SER A 47 9.30 -9.04 14.54
N GLY A 48 9.83 -8.58 15.67
CA GLY A 48 11.27 -8.53 15.90
C GLY A 48 12.02 -7.62 14.92
N GLY A 49 11.38 -6.56 14.42
CA GLY A 49 11.94 -5.66 13.41
C GLY A 49 11.80 -6.15 11.96
N ILE A 50 11.12 -7.26 11.74
CA ILE A 50 10.85 -7.79 10.39
C ILE A 50 9.40 -7.49 10.01
N PHE A 51 9.19 -6.87 8.85
CA PHE A 51 7.85 -6.63 8.31
C PHE A 51 7.17 -7.96 7.98
N ILE A 52 5.95 -8.17 8.47
CA ILE A 52 5.24 -9.45 8.36
C ILE A 52 4.51 -9.65 7.01
N GLY A 53 4.53 -8.62 6.15
CA GLY A 53 3.85 -8.60 4.87
C GLY A 53 2.51 -7.88 4.92
N ALA A 54 1.94 -7.63 3.74
CA ALA A 54 0.59 -7.10 3.54
C ALA A 54 0.04 -7.60 2.19
N GLY A 55 -1.28 -7.58 2.04
CA GLY A 55 -1.96 -8.02 0.83
C GLY A 55 -1.64 -9.48 0.48
N PRO A 56 -1.24 -9.78 -0.78
CA PRO A 56 -1.03 -11.15 -1.25
C PRO A 56 0.07 -11.94 -0.51
N TRP A 57 1.01 -11.26 0.15
CA TRP A 57 2.12 -11.90 0.87
C TRP A 57 1.96 -11.78 2.39
N TYR A 58 0.77 -11.44 2.87
CA TYR A 58 0.48 -11.49 4.29
C TYR A 58 0.44 -12.94 4.77
N HIS A 59 1.34 -13.30 5.67
CA HIS A 59 1.43 -14.65 6.26
C HIS A 59 1.36 -14.62 7.79
N GLY A 60 0.81 -13.55 8.36
CA GLY A 60 0.66 -13.40 9.81
C GLY A 60 -0.62 -14.07 10.36
N ARG A 61 -1.10 -13.56 11.49
CA ARG A 61 -2.25 -14.12 12.22
C ARG A 61 -3.57 -13.82 11.50
N GLU A 62 -4.52 -14.75 11.55
CA GLU A 62 -5.81 -14.65 10.83
C GLU A 62 -6.65 -13.41 11.21
N ARG A 63 -6.61 -12.99 12.47
CA ARG A 63 -7.35 -11.82 12.99
C ARG A 63 -6.43 -10.63 13.24
N PHE A 64 -5.51 -10.43 12.32
CA PHE A 64 -4.59 -9.31 12.41
C PHE A 64 -5.28 -8.00 12.06
N TRP A 65 -4.97 -6.99 12.85
CA TRP A 65 -5.31 -5.60 12.61
C TRP A 65 -4.11 -4.78 13.06
N GLY A 66 -3.64 -3.88 12.21
CA GLY A 66 -2.51 -3.01 12.49
C GLY A 66 -2.80 -1.59 12.02
N HIS A 67 -2.22 -0.63 12.71
CA HIS A 67 -2.38 0.77 12.35
C HIS A 67 -1.53 1.11 11.12
N VAL A 68 -2.06 1.99 10.28
CA VAL A 68 -1.33 2.68 9.21
C VAL A 68 -1.51 4.18 9.37
N ASP A 69 -0.59 4.94 8.81
CA ASP A 69 -0.63 6.39 8.75
C ASP A 69 -0.67 6.85 7.29
N ASN A 70 -1.89 7.00 6.76
CA ASN A 70 -2.13 7.38 5.38
C ASN A 70 -1.60 8.78 5.03
N ARG A 71 -1.17 9.59 6.02
CA ARG A 71 -0.49 10.86 5.72
C ARG A 71 0.84 10.67 4.98
N PHE A 72 1.37 9.45 4.97
CA PHE A 72 2.54 9.06 4.19
C PHE A 72 2.18 8.39 2.85
N ASP A 73 0.89 8.26 2.55
CA ASP A 73 0.39 7.67 1.31
C ASP A 73 0.41 8.71 0.17
N ARG A 74 0.81 8.27 -1.03
CA ARG A 74 0.86 9.13 -2.22
C ARG A 74 -0.55 9.55 -2.65
N ASN A 75 -1.52 8.65 -2.53
CA ASN A 75 -2.90 8.86 -2.91
C ASN A 75 -3.57 9.91 -2.00
N ASP A 76 -3.11 10.04 -0.76
CA ASP A 76 -3.51 11.08 0.20
C ASP A 76 -2.72 12.39 0.06
N GLY A 77 -1.87 12.51 -0.97
CA GLY A 77 -1.14 13.74 -1.30
C GLY A 77 0.21 13.90 -0.60
N TRP A 78 0.80 12.82 -0.09
CA TRP A 78 2.16 12.86 0.42
C TRP A 78 3.19 13.00 -0.70
N HIS A 79 4.18 13.87 -0.49
CA HIS A 79 5.22 14.20 -1.48
C HIS A 79 6.65 14.02 -0.94
N GLY A 80 6.82 13.28 0.16
CA GLY A 80 8.14 12.97 0.70
C GLY A 80 8.90 11.91 -0.11
N ASP A 81 10.10 11.56 0.37
CA ASP A 81 10.96 10.57 -0.25
C ASP A 81 10.54 9.14 0.06
N TYR A 82 10.26 8.37 -0.99
CA TYR A 82 10.03 6.93 -0.87
C TYR A 82 11.35 6.16 -0.95
N PRO A 83 11.56 5.15 -0.09
CA PRO A 83 12.67 4.23 -0.27
C PRO A 83 12.51 3.46 -1.59
N ARG A 84 13.62 3.02 -2.16
CA ARG A 84 13.61 2.15 -3.34
C ARG A 84 13.66 0.68 -2.94
N ARG A 85 13.26 -0.18 -3.86
CA ARG A 85 13.40 -1.63 -3.71
C ARG A 85 14.88 -2.00 -3.59
N GLY A 86 15.19 -2.90 -2.66
CA GLY A 86 16.56 -3.34 -2.37
C GLY A 86 17.37 -2.37 -1.49
N GLU A 87 16.80 -1.24 -1.05
CA GLU A 87 17.47 -0.37 -0.10
C GLU A 87 17.43 -0.95 1.33
N HIS A 88 18.45 -0.61 2.11
CA HIS A 88 18.52 -0.94 3.53
C HIS A 88 17.88 0.16 4.37
N TYR A 89 17.35 -0.20 5.54
CA TYR A 89 16.83 0.79 6.47
C TYR A 89 17.97 1.65 7.04
N ASP A 90 17.66 2.92 7.34
CA ASP A 90 18.56 3.79 8.09
C ASP A 90 18.68 3.31 9.55
N GLU A 91 19.89 3.30 10.10
CA GLU A 91 20.17 2.74 11.43
C GLU A 91 19.43 3.47 12.57
N HIS A 92 19.11 4.76 12.38
CA HIS A 92 18.33 5.58 13.31
C HIS A 92 16.82 5.41 13.13
N ARG A 93 16.39 4.80 12.01
CA ARG A 93 14.99 4.56 11.67
C ARG A 93 14.76 3.07 11.52
N ARG A 94 14.81 2.34 12.63
CA ARG A 94 14.67 0.89 12.61
C ARG A 94 13.23 0.48 12.26
N PRO A 95 13.01 -0.55 11.42
CA PRO A 95 11.67 -1.02 11.10
C PRO A 95 10.91 -1.43 12.36
N GLY A 96 9.64 -1.01 12.47
CA GLY A 96 8.80 -1.25 13.63
C GLY A 96 9.11 -0.42 14.88
N HIS A 97 10.13 0.45 14.84
CA HIS A 97 10.47 1.32 15.96
C HIS A 97 10.20 2.79 15.64
N VAL A 98 8.93 3.13 15.45
CA VAL A 98 8.51 4.51 15.16
C VAL A 98 8.15 5.24 16.45
N GLU A 99 9.00 6.18 16.85
CA GLU A 99 8.72 7.03 18.02
C GLU A 99 7.47 7.89 17.79
N ASN A 100 6.57 7.91 18.77
CA ASN A 100 5.34 8.69 18.72
C ASN A 100 4.51 8.42 17.44
N PHE A 101 4.42 7.16 17.01
CA PHE A 101 3.61 6.75 15.87
C PHE A 101 2.17 7.26 16.00
N ARG A 102 1.62 7.80 14.91
CA ARG A 102 0.29 8.44 14.86
C ARG A 102 -0.54 7.85 13.72
N GLY A 103 -0.88 6.58 13.84
CA GLY A 103 -1.78 5.91 12.91
C GLY A 103 -3.13 6.61 12.86
N ASN A 104 -3.69 6.73 11.65
CA ASN A 104 -4.99 7.33 11.39
C ASN A 104 -6.01 6.34 10.84
N GLU A 105 -5.59 5.12 10.51
CA GLU A 105 -6.46 4.06 10.03
C GLU A 105 -5.95 2.69 10.53
N MET A 106 -6.86 1.73 10.68
CA MET A 106 -6.53 0.34 10.96
C MET A 106 -6.83 -0.52 9.73
N ARG A 107 -5.88 -1.36 9.35
CA ARG A 107 -6.02 -2.32 8.25
C ARG A 107 -5.75 -3.74 8.71
N ASP A 108 -6.45 -4.69 8.13
CA ASP A 108 -6.13 -6.11 8.27
C ASP A 108 -4.97 -6.50 7.32
N GLY A 109 -4.49 -7.72 7.45
CA GLY A 109 -3.37 -8.23 6.64
C GLY A 109 -3.62 -8.17 5.13
N HIS A 110 -4.88 -8.17 4.68
CA HIS A 110 -5.25 -8.15 3.27
C HIS A 110 -5.54 -6.73 2.74
N GLY A 111 -5.40 -5.70 3.57
CA GLY A 111 -5.59 -4.29 3.17
C GLY A 111 -7.01 -3.75 3.34
N HIS A 112 -7.91 -4.48 4.02
CA HIS A 112 -9.23 -3.98 4.37
C HIS A 112 -9.16 -3.08 5.59
N SER A 113 -9.78 -1.89 5.52
CA SER A 113 -9.86 -0.97 6.65
C SER A 113 -11.14 -1.15 7.48
N ASN A 114 -11.04 -0.87 8.79
CA ASN A 114 -12.20 -0.92 9.71
C ASN A 114 -13.00 0.40 9.78
N LEU A 115 -12.47 1.48 9.21
CA LEU A 115 -13.18 2.74 8.94
C LEU A 115 -14.09 2.51 7.73
N GLY A 116 -15.20 1.82 7.95
CA GLY A 116 -16.09 1.35 6.89
C GLY A 116 -16.51 2.44 5.89
N ALA A 117 -16.57 2.04 4.62
CA ALA A 117 -17.77 2.23 3.82
C ALA A 117 -18.25 3.67 3.55
N GLN A 118 -17.37 4.64 3.29
CA GLN A 118 -17.77 5.97 2.83
C GLN A 118 -16.81 6.64 1.84
N HIS A 119 -16.16 5.90 0.96
CA HIS A 119 -15.67 6.46 -0.31
C HIS A 119 -16.07 5.50 -1.42
N GLU A 120 -17.38 5.38 -1.61
CA GLU A 120 -17.93 4.89 -2.86
C GLU A 120 -17.35 5.76 -3.98
N HIS A 121 -16.46 5.12 -4.73
CA HIS A 121 -16.01 5.57 -6.03
C HIS A 121 -17.21 6.05 -6.84
N GLY A 122 -17.17 7.30 -7.27
CA GLY A 122 -18.04 7.77 -8.34
C GLY A 122 -17.92 6.83 -9.54
N GLY A 123 -19.03 6.19 -9.88
CA GLY A 123 -19.18 5.28 -11.00
C GLY A 123 -20.56 5.47 -11.61
N HIS A 124 -20.63 6.39 -12.57
CA HIS A 124 -21.73 6.57 -13.52
C HIS A 124 -22.16 5.19 -14.09
N GLY A 125 -23.41 4.78 -13.82
CA GLY A 125 -23.95 3.49 -14.24
C GLY A 125 -25.42 3.63 -14.63
N GLU A 126 -25.61 4.10 -15.84
CA GLU A 126 -26.81 3.98 -16.66
C GLU A 126 -27.35 2.53 -16.66
N HIS A 127 -28.58 2.34 -16.17
CA HIS A 127 -29.35 1.10 -16.36
C HIS A 127 -30.75 1.48 -16.85
N GLY A 128 -30.93 1.34 -18.17
CA GLY A 128 -32.24 1.40 -18.79
C GLY A 128 -33.03 0.11 -18.59
N HIS A 129 -34.35 0.25 -18.54
CA HIS A 129 -35.36 -0.68 -19.04
C HIS A 129 -36.62 0.11 -19.39
#